data_AF-A0A7C6ARK8-F1
#
_entry.id   AF-A0A7C6ARK8-F1
#
_cell.length_a   1.000
_cell.length_b   1.000
_cell.length_c   1.000
_cell.angle_alpha   90.00
_cell.angle_beta   90.00
_cell.angle_gamma   90.00
#
_symmetry.space_group_name_H-M   'P 1'
#
loop_
_entity.id
_entity.type
_entity.pdbx_description
1 polymer ?
#
loop_
_entity_poly.entity_id
_entity_poly.type
_entity_poly.pdbx_seq_one_letter_code
_entity_poly.pdbx_strand_id
1 'polypeptide(L)'
;MNEERWKEELDESVREIEFNTADYGYPIGKVVWFINPGNTIPMDDYEQIARRFSFYMTHGFEEDMPLGYGNLTWFAGPYKDFVVVENSPSPDYQWFYDPTWSYTTQQITAYQEAIFDHMYRNIGMGVFYNQMWHDYSIISMPQRGKERIINESNLAMYDAMKARFATSDIYCPTPEDLMQKLRILAQWDYRWESDGETVELLLNFGRCHLDSLFHYAGGMGVRMENTRLFIREVQINGRNHAAYSDRIVILPNLERGENHIRIRLSDKPSTQPRLTYVSKRISRVVQRGEQIEFSVLTRSRARFAFYSPCPAVIRNADGQEWNRKGDGILRGFVDSDRALIFQPLGDEEFVLLRCGFTLKDITRARGAVCLQLAVHDSENAELAFRTSKRVREIRWGSRPLQWRMRGGSIVVSGAGLKGEGEMAIQLQ
;
A
#
# COMPACT_ATOMS: atom_id res chain seq x y z
N MET A 1 -11.51 -36.10 4.83
CA MET A 1 -10.34 -37.02 4.79
C MET A 1 -10.01 -37.44 6.23
N ASN A 2 -9.32 -38.56 6.52
CA ASN A 2 -9.01 -38.90 7.93
C ASN A 2 -7.76 -38.12 8.42
N GLU A 3 -7.54 -38.07 9.74
CA GLU A 3 -6.44 -37.29 10.32
C GLU A 3 -5.05 -37.74 9.86
N GLU A 4 -4.83 -39.05 9.71
CA GLU A 4 -3.56 -39.61 9.23
C GLU A 4 -3.25 -39.15 7.80
N ARG A 5 -4.23 -39.20 6.90
CA ARG A 5 -4.03 -38.77 5.52
C ARG A 5 -3.85 -37.26 5.41
N TRP A 6 -4.53 -36.46 6.24
CA TRP A 6 -4.24 -35.02 6.33
C TRP A 6 -2.82 -34.74 6.80
N LYS A 7 -2.30 -35.57 7.71
CA LYS A 7 -0.93 -35.47 8.20
C LYS A 7 0.07 -35.81 7.11
N GLU A 8 -0.12 -36.91 6.39
CA GLU A 8 0.70 -37.27 5.24
C GLU A 8 0.71 -36.14 4.21
N GLU A 9 -0.46 -35.73 3.71
CA GLU A 9 -0.56 -34.72 2.64
C GLU A 9 0.02 -33.36 3.05
N LEU A 10 -0.28 -32.85 4.24
CA LEU A 10 0.12 -31.50 4.64
C LEU A 10 1.48 -31.45 5.34
N ASP A 11 1.78 -32.35 6.27
CA ASP A 11 3.06 -32.31 6.99
C ASP A 11 4.22 -32.69 6.06
N GLU A 12 4.03 -33.66 5.16
CA GLU A 12 5.07 -34.04 4.20
C GLU A 12 5.29 -32.95 3.17
N SER A 13 4.22 -32.36 2.61
CA SER A 13 4.34 -31.20 1.71
C SER A 13 5.09 -30.03 2.36
N VAL A 14 4.79 -29.69 3.61
CA VAL A 14 5.50 -28.64 4.35
C VAL A 14 6.99 -28.97 4.45
N ARG A 15 7.33 -30.21 4.85
CA ARG A 15 8.72 -30.65 4.98
C ARG A 15 9.45 -30.63 3.64
N GLU A 16 8.82 -31.11 2.58
CA GLU A 16 9.41 -31.12 1.24
C GLU A 16 9.68 -29.70 0.73
N ILE A 17 8.73 -28.77 0.90
CA ILE A 17 8.93 -27.37 0.50
C ILE A 17 10.08 -26.74 1.29
N GLU A 18 10.08 -26.88 2.62
CA GLU A 18 11.12 -26.30 3.49
C GLU A 18 12.50 -26.89 3.19
N PHE A 19 12.58 -28.22 2.99
CA PHE A 19 13.82 -28.91 2.65
C PHE A 19 14.34 -28.49 1.27
N ASN A 20 13.51 -28.60 0.23
CA ASN A 20 13.91 -28.35 -1.15
C ASN A 20 14.34 -26.88 -1.34
N THR A 21 13.57 -25.93 -0.80
CA THR A 21 13.94 -24.51 -0.93
C THR A 21 15.26 -24.18 -0.22
N ALA A 22 15.54 -24.79 0.93
CA ALA A 22 16.83 -24.66 1.61
C ALA A 22 17.97 -25.33 0.81
N ASP A 23 17.76 -26.53 0.27
CA ASP A 23 18.75 -27.27 -0.52
C ASP A 23 19.15 -26.51 -1.81
N TYR A 24 18.19 -25.81 -2.43
CA TYR A 24 18.45 -24.92 -3.57
C TYR A 24 19.04 -23.55 -3.19
N GLY A 25 19.34 -23.29 -1.91
CA GLY A 25 19.97 -22.05 -1.45
C GLY A 25 19.01 -20.87 -1.21
N TYR A 26 17.70 -21.13 -1.15
CA TYR A 26 16.64 -20.14 -0.92
C TYR A 26 15.80 -20.48 0.33
N PRO A 27 16.40 -20.55 1.54
CA PRO A 27 15.67 -20.96 2.73
C PRO A 27 14.51 -20.00 3.03
N ILE A 28 13.28 -20.51 3.02
CA ILE A 28 12.06 -19.72 3.27
C ILE A 28 11.65 -19.67 4.74
N GLY A 29 12.35 -20.40 5.60
CA GLY A 29 11.99 -20.56 7.01
C GLY A 29 10.87 -21.59 7.18
N LYS A 30 9.68 -21.14 7.58
CA LYS A 30 8.54 -22.01 7.88
C LYS A 30 7.37 -21.72 6.94
N VAL A 31 6.75 -22.77 6.40
CA VAL A 31 5.48 -22.64 5.68
C VAL A 31 4.35 -22.44 6.69
N VAL A 32 3.73 -21.25 6.66
CA VAL A 32 2.66 -20.87 7.60
C VAL A 32 1.39 -20.37 6.91
N TRP A 33 1.40 -20.32 5.58
CA TRP A 33 0.28 -19.89 4.74
C TRP A 33 -0.15 -21.02 3.83
N PHE A 34 -1.46 -21.12 3.59
CA PHE A 34 -2.04 -22.16 2.75
C PHE A 34 -3.07 -21.55 1.80
N ILE A 35 -3.06 -22.02 0.55
CA ILE A 35 -4.10 -21.73 -0.44
C ILE A 35 -4.83 -23.03 -0.71
N ASN A 36 -6.16 -23.04 -0.59
CA ASN A 36 -6.99 -24.17 -0.97
C ASN A 36 -6.74 -24.54 -2.43
N PRO A 37 -6.35 -25.77 -2.81
CA PRO A 37 -6.22 -26.15 -4.20
C PRO A 37 -7.61 -26.42 -4.80
N GLY A 38 -8.32 -25.36 -5.21
CA GLY A 38 -9.69 -25.45 -5.73
C GLY A 38 -10.78 -25.42 -4.64
N ASN A 39 -11.96 -25.99 -4.92
CA ASN A 39 -13.03 -26.23 -3.94
C ASN A 39 -12.92 -27.68 -3.41
N THR A 40 -11.74 -28.04 -2.89
CA THR A 40 -11.39 -29.44 -2.57
C THR A 40 -11.37 -29.73 -1.07
N ILE A 41 -11.31 -28.69 -0.23
CA ILE A 41 -11.28 -28.83 1.23
C ILE A 41 -12.55 -28.23 1.83
N PRO A 42 -13.46 -29.05 2.39
CA PRO A 42 -14.66 -28.55 3.03
C PRO A 42 -14.33 -27.83 4.34
N MET A 43 -15.18 -26.89 4.77
CA MET A 43 -15.03 -26.17 6.04
C MET A 43 -14.89 -27.10 7.26
N ASP A 44 -15.54 -28.27 7.25
CA ASP A 44 -15.44 -29.27 8.31
C ASP A 44 -13.99 -29.78 8.53
N ASP A 45 -13.14 -29.70 7.51
CA ASP A 45 -11.73 -30.09 7.57
C ASP A 45 -10.81 -28.90 7.94
N TYR A 46 -11.32 -27.66 8.12
CA TYR A 46 -10.49 -26.49 8.40
C TYR A 46 -9.72 -26.58 9.73
N GLU A 47 -10.19 -27.38 10.69
CA GLU A 47 -9.42 -27.62 11.92
C GLU A 47 -8.08 -28.32 11.62
N GLN A 48 -8.03 -29.19 10.61
CA GLN A 48 -6.81 -29.85 10.18
C GLN A 48 -5.83 -28.86 9.55
N ILE A 49 -6.33 -27.85 8.87
CA ILE A 49 -5.52 -26.76 8.32
C ILE A 49 -5.01 -25.86 9.45
N ALA A 50 -5.89 -25.45 10.36
CA ALA A 50 -5.58 -24.54 11.46
C ALA A 50 -4.53 -25.08 12.45
N ARG A 51 -4.37 -26.41 12.53
CA ARG A 51 -3.29 -27.07 13.28
C ARG A 51 -1.89 -26.75 12.77
N ARG A 52 -1.76 -26.40 11.49
CA ARG A 52 -0.48 -26.30 10.77
C ARG A 52 -0.19 -24.89 10.29
N PHE A 53 -1.23 -24.23 9.80
CA PHE A 53 -1.14 -22.94 9.14
C PHE A 53 -1.81 -21.85 9.97
N SER A 54 -1.33 -20.63 9.78
CA SER A 54 -1.81 -19.43 10.45
C SER A 54 -2.71 -18.57 9.55
N PHE A 55 -2.59 -18.75 8.23
CA PHE A 55 -3.34 -18.02 7.23
C PHE A 55 -3.79 -18.97 6.13
N TYR A 56 -5.07 -18.90 5.79
CA TYR A 56 -5.71 -19.73 4.79
C TYR A 56 -6.46 -18.86 3.78
N MET A 57 -6.20 -19.09 2.50
CA MET A 57 -6.91 -18.44 1.41
C MET A 57 -7.70 -19.48 0.64
N THR A 58 -8.98 -19.21 0.36
CA THR A 58 -9.77 -20.06 -0.54
C THR A 58 -9.28 -19.90 -1.98
N HIS A 59 -9.59 -20.83 -2.89
CA HIS A 59 -9.19 -20.69 -4.30
C HIS A 59 -10.13 -19.78 -5.11
N GLY A 60 -11.21 -19.27 -4.49
CA GLY A 60 -12.27 -18.50 -5.17
C GLY A 60 -13.33 -19.35 -5.88
N PHE A 61 -13.24 -20.69 -5.82
CA PHE A 61 -14.25 -21.63 -6.35
C PHE A 61 -15.42 -21.91 -5.39
N GLU A 62 -15.38 -21.39 -4.16
CA GLU A 62 -16.49 -21.56 -3.21
C GLU A 62 -17.72 -20.73 -3.63
N GLU A 63 -17.55 -19.83 -4.61
CA GLU A 63 -18.63 -19.16 -5.31
C GLU A 63 -18.52 -19.50 -6.81
N ASP A 64 -19.45 -20.29 -7.36
CA ASP A 64 -19.57 -20.62 -8.81
C ASP A 64 -19.90 -19.38 -9.70
N MET A 65 -19.59 -18.19 -9.20
CA MET A 65 -19.89 -16.89 -9.78
C MET A 65 -18.60 -16.08 -9.88
N PRO A 66 -18.32 -15.39 -11.00
CA PRO A 66 -17.18 -14.46 -11.13
C PRO A 66 -17.21 -13.27 -10.16
N LEU A 67 -18.21 -13.22 -9.28
CA LEU A 67 -18.55 -12.14 -8.38
C LEU A 67 -18.78 -12.71 -6.97
N GLY A 68 -17.77 -13.41 -6.43
CA GLY A 68 -17.75 -13.74 -5.03
C GLY A 68 -17.33 -12.54 -4.20
N TYR A 69 -18.22 -12.06 -3.33
CA TYR A 69 -18.00 -10.83 -2.57
C TYR A 69 -17.79 -11.14 -1.09
N GLY A 70 -16.59 -10.82 -0.60
CA GLY A 70 -16.44 -10.11 0.66
C GLY A 70 -16.88 -10.80 1.94
N ASN A 71 -16.91 -12.13 2.04
CA ASN A 71 -17.09 -12.75 3.35
C ASN A 71 -15.72 -13.00 3.99
N LEU A 72 -15.40 -12.16 4.97
CA LEU A 72 -14.49 -12.59 6.02
C LEU A 72 -15.18 -13.74 6.75
N THR A 73 -14.84 -14.97 6.37
CA THR A 73 -15.28 -16.14 7.13
C THR A 73 -14.43 -16.24 8.39
N TRP A 74 -15.04 -15.92 9.53
CA TRP A 74 -14.40 -16.09 10.84
C TRP A 74 -14.38 -17.57 11.20
N PHE A 75 -13.19 -18.16 11.29
CA PHE A 75 -13.05 -19.50 11.82
C PHE A 75 -13.44 -19.52 13.30
N ALA A 76 -14.59 -20.13 13.61
CA ALA A 76 -15.14 -20.18 14.97
C ALA A 76 -14.49 -21.26 15.86
N GLY A 77 -13.61 -22.10 15.30
CA GLY A 77 -12.97 -23.21 16.00
C GLY A 77 -11.99 -22.79 17.11
N PRO A 78 -11.25 -23.76 17.68
CA PRO A 78 -10.39 -23.52 18.84
C PRO A 78 -9.12 -22.71 18.51
N TYR A 79 -8.68 -22.71 17.25
CA TYR A 79 -7.50 -21.97 16.79
C TYR A 79 -7.82 -20.50 16.51
N LYS A 80 -7.89 -19.68 17.58
CA LYS A 80 -8.30 -18.25 17.50
C LYS A 80 -7.38 -17.35 16.67
N ASP A 81 -6.16 -17.80 16.38
CA ASP A 81 -5.22 -17.09 15.53
C ASP A 81 -5.26 -17.57 14.07
N PHE A 82 -6.11 -18.55 13.71
CA PHE A 82 -6.27 -18.97 12.33
C PHE A 82 -7.17 -17.99 11.57
N VAL A 83 -6.67 -17.49 10.44
CA VAL A 83 -7.37 -16.50 9.61
C VAL A 83 -7.71 -17.12 8.27
N VAL A 84 -8.98 -17.00 7.87
CA VAL A 84 -9.50 -17.41 6.56
C VAL A 84 -9.83 -16.17 5.75
N VAL A 85 -9.35 -16.12 4.51
CA VAL A 85 -9.71 -15.08 3.53
C VAL A 85 -10.25 -15.74 2.27
N GLU A 86 -11.43 -15.30 1.86
CA GLU A 86 -11.99 -15.72 0.58
C GLU A 86 -11.31 -14.97 -0.57
N ASN A 87 -10.94 -15.72 -1.60
CA ASN A 87 -10.28 -15.15 -2.76
C ASN A 87 -11.29 -14.49 -3.71
N SER A 88 -11.06 -13.23 -4.05
CA SER A 88 -11.86 -12.46 -5.00
C SER A 88 -10.98 -11.41 -5.68
N PRO A 89 -10.94 -11.34 -7.03
CA PRO A 89 -11.76 -12.08 -8.01
C PRO A 89 -11.23 -13.47 -8.39
N SER A 90 -11.93 -14.16 -9.30
CA SER A 90 -11.50 -15.42 -9.94
C SER A 90 -10.03 -15.41 -10.39
N PRO A 91 -9.27 -16.50 -10.15
CA PRO A 91 -7.86 -16.62 -10.52
C PRO A 91 -7.63 -16.58 -12.04
N ASP A 92 -6.46 -16.11 -12.48
CA ASP A 92 -6.08 -16.04 -13.90
C ASP A 92 -6.18 -17.37 -14.67
N TYR A 93 -5.95 -18.50 -13.99
CA TYR A 93 -6.17 -19.85 -14.52
C TYR A 93 -7.58 -20.02 -15.07
N GLN A 94 -8.60 -19.50 -14.39
CA GLN A 94 -9.99 -19.66 -14.82
C GLN A 94 -10.25 -18.89 -16.10
N TRP A 95 -9.58 -17.75 -16.28
CA TRP A 95 -9.71 -16.92 -17.47
C TRP A 95 -8.92 -17.45 -18.67
N PHE A 96 -7.74 -18.04 -18.44
CA PHE A 96 -6.79 -18.41 -19.49
C PHE A 96 -6.56 -19.90 -19.68
N TYR A 97 -7.07 -20.77 -18.80
CA TYR A 97 -6.79 -22.20 -18.83
C TYR A 97 -8.05 -23.07 -18.72
N ASP A 98 -9.07 -22.64 -17.96
CA ASP A 98 -10.34 -23.38 -17.88
C ASP A 98 -11.06 -23.37 -19.25
N PRO A 99 -11.25 -24.53 -19.89
CA PRO A 99 -11.86 -24.61 -21.22
C PRO A 99 -13.35 -24.28 -21.25
N THR A 100 -14.01 -24.20 -20.10
CA THR A 100 -15.43 -23.84 -19.99
C THR A 100 -15.66 -22.33 -20.02
N TRP A 101 -14.62 -21.53 -19.77
CA TRP A 101 -14.65 -20.06 -19.85
C TRP A 101 -14.03 -19.63 -21.19
N SER A 102 -14.72 -18.77 -21.93
CA SER A 102 -14.29 -18.36 -23.29
C SER A 102 -14.30 -16.85 -23.43
N TYR A 103 -13.15 -16.23 -23.15
CA TYR A 103 -12.95 -14.78 -23.23
C TYR A 103 -11.61 -14.42 -23.89
N THR A 104 -11.56 -13.30 -24.61
CA THR A 104 -10.29 -12.72 -25.07
C THR A 104 -9.58 -12.03 -23.91
N THR A 105 -8.25 -11.85 -23.97
CA THR A 105 -7.50 -11.07 -22.96
C THR A 105 -8.09 -9.68 -22.77
N GLN A 106 -8.62 -9.03 -23.82
CA GLN A 106 -9.31 -7.75 -23.70
C GLN A 106 -10.60 -7.85 -22.86
N GLN A 107 -11.44 -8.87 -23.09
CA GLN A 107 -12.64 -9.09 -22.29
C GLN A 107 -12.30 -9.39 -20.84
N ILE A 108 -11.28 -10.23 -20.60
CA ILE A 108 -10.79 -10.57 -19.26
C ILE A 108 -10.29 -9.32 -18.53
N THR A 109 -9.48 -8.49 -19.20
CA THR A 109 -9.03 -7.20 -18.66
C THR A 109 -10.22 -6.33 -18.28
N ALA A 110 -11.19 -6.18 -19.17
CA ALA A 110 -12.38 -5.37 -18.89
C ALA A 110 -13.18 -5.91 -17.68
N TYR A 111 -13.30 -7.23 -17.53
CA TYR A 111 -13.94 -7.84 -16.35
C TYR A 111 -13.16 -7.56 -15.07
N GLN A 112 -11.86 -7.78 -15.05
CA GLN A 112 -11.00 -7.54 -13.88
C GLN A 112 -11.02 -6.06 -13.47
N GLU A 113 -10.95 -5.14 -14.43
CA GLU A 113 -11.07 -3.70 -14.17
C GLU A 113 -12.46 -3.33 -13.63
N ALA A 114 -13.53 -3.92 -14.18
CA ALA A 114 -14.89 -3.67 -13.73
C ALA A 114 -15.13 -4.19 -12.30
N ILE A 115 -14.61 -5.37 -11.97
CA ILE A 115 -14.67 -5.94 -10.60
C ILE A 115 -13.89 -5.05 -9.64
N PHE A 116 -12.67 -4.65 -10.01
CA PHE A 116 -11.87 -3.72 -9.21
C PHE A 116 -12.60 -2.41 -8.98
N ASP A 117 -13.11 -1.76 -10.04
CA ASP A 117 -13.83 -0.49 -9.93
C ASP A 117 -15.11 -0.63 -9.09
N HIS A 118 -15.83 -1.75 -9.18
CA HIS A 118 -17.00 -2.02 -8.35
C HIS A 118 -16.62 -2.17 -6.87
N MET A 119 -15.62 -2.99 -6.55
CA MET A 119 -15.16 -3.18 -5.17
C MET A 119 -14.62 -1.88 -4.58
N TYR A 120 -13.80 -1.15 -5.34
CA TYR A 120 -13.17 0.09 -4.91
C TYR A 120 -14.17 1.24 -4.73
N ARG A 121 -15.13 1.41 -5.65
CA ARG A 121 -16.04 2.58 -5.65
C ARG A 121 -17.38 2.33 -4.98
N ASN A 122 -17.94 1.12 -5.12
CA ASN A 122 -19.34 0.86 -4.74
C ASN A 122 -19.47 0.11 -3.41
N ILE A 123 -18.66 -0.93 -3.19
CA ILE A 123 -18.64 -1.61 -1.89
C ILE A 123 -17.84 -0.77 -0.89
N GLY A 124 -16.70 -0.24 -1.34
CA GLY A 124 -15.89 0.74 -0.62
C GLY A 124 -14.71 0.13 0.14
N MET A 125 -14.19 0.92 1.09
CA MET A 125 -12.99 0.58 1.86
C MET A 125 -13.25 -0.57 2.84
N GLY A 126 -12.39 -1.60 2.82
CA GLY A 126 -12.46 -2.74 3.74
C GLY A 126 -12.60 -4.10 3.05
N VAL A 127 -12.82 -4.12 1.72
CA VAL A 127 -12.84 -5.36 0.92
C VAL A 127 -11.43 -5.74 0.48
N PHE A 128 -11.13 -7.04 0.48
CA PHE A 128 -9.88 -7.56 -0.07
C PHE A 128 -10.04 -7.85 -1.56
N TYR A 129 -9.16 -7.25 -2.36
CA TYR A 129 -8.96 -7.63 -3.76
C TYR A 129 -7.70 -8.49 -3.82
N ASN A 130 -7.88 -9.80 -3.95
CA ASN A 130 -6.79 -10.75 -4.08
C ASN A 130 -6.75 -11.27 -5.52
N GLN A 131 -5.67 -10.96 -6.24
CA GLN A 131 -5.48 -11.45 -7.61
C GLN A 131 -4.46 -12.59 -7.59
N MET A 132 -4.95 -13.81 -7.80
CA MET A 132 -4.09 -14.99 -7.88
C MET A 132 -3.57 -15.17 -9.31
N TRP A 133 -2.25 -15.21 -9.44
CA TRP A 133 -1.55 -15.38 -10.72
C TRP A 133 -0.83 -16.72 -10.79
N HIS A 134 -0.86 -17.35 -11.95
CA HIS A 134 -0.13 -18.57 -12.25
C HIS A 134 0.93 -18.28 -13.31
N ASP A 135 2.16 -18.74 -13.06
CA ASP A 135 3.30 -18.55 -13.96
C ASP A 135 3.00 -19.03 -15.40
N TYR A 136 2.36 -20.19 -15.53
CA TYR A 136 1.96 -20.76 -16.82
C TYR A 136 0.83 -19.99 -17.52
N SER A 137 0.05 -19.16 -16.80
CA SER A 137 -1.01 -18.31 -17.37
C SER A 137 -0.47 -16.98 -17.92
N ILE A 138 0.68 -16.52 -17.42
CA ILE A 138 1.32 -15.27 -17.87
C ILE A 138 1.85 -15.41 -19.30
N ILE A 139 2.50 -16.55 -19.58
CA ILE A 139 3.16 -16.87 -20.85
C ILE A 139 2.42 -17.95 -21.64
N SER A 140 1.14 -18.20 -21.35
CA SER A 140 0.39 -19.26 -22.03
C SER A 140 0.37 -19.03 -23.53
N MET A 141 0.98 -19.95 -24.27
CA MET A 141 0.77 -20.08 -25.70
C MET A 141 -0.65 -20.62 -25.93
N PRO A 142 -1.27 -20.36 -27.10
CA PRO A 142 -2.52 -21.01 -27.48
C PRO A 142 -2.43 -22.52 -27.23
N GLN A 143 -3.32 -23.07 -26.40
CA GLN A 143 -3.32 -24.50 -26.13
C GLN A 143 -3.57 -25.24 -27.46
N ARG A 144 -2.60 -26.05 -27.91
CA ARG A 144 -2.70 -26.83 -29.15
C ARG A 144 -4.01 -27.61 -29.20
N GLY A 145 -4.79 -27.43 -30.27
CA GLY A 145 -6.06 -28.13 -30.49
C GLY A 145 -7.31 -27.41 -30.00
N LYS A 146 -7.21 -26.19 -29.45
CA LYS A 146 -8.35 -25.35 -29.08
C LYS A 146 -8.17 -23.92 -29.64
N GLU A 147 -8.85 -23.61 -30.73
CA GLU A 147 -8.79 -22.33 -31.48
C GLU A 147 -9.27 -21.06 -30.70
N ARG A 148 -9.43 -21.13 -29.38
CA ARG A 148 -10.26 -20.16 -28.62
C ARG A 148 -9.50 -19.15 -27.77
N ILE A 149 -8.22 -19.39 -27.48
CA ILE A 149 -7.30 -18.39 -26.90
C ILE A 149 -6.42 -17.90 -28.04
N ILE A 150 -6.74 -16.70 -28.55
CA ILE A 150 -6.21 -16.17 -29.82
C ILE A 150 -4.97 -15.28 -29.58
N ASN A 151 -4.59 -15.02 -28.32
CA ASN A 151 -3.57 -14.02 -28.01
C ASN A 151 -2.18 -14.65 -27.85
N GLU A 152 -1.19 -14.00 -28.47
CA GLU A 152 0.23 -14.37 -28.38
C GLU A 152 0.82 -14.15 -26.97
N SER A 153 0.18 -13.31 -26.17
CA SER A 153 0.58 -13.01 -24.78
C SER A 153 -0.59 -12.44 -23.97
N ASN A 154 -0.61 -12.76 -22.67
CA ASN A 154 -1.58 -12.20 -21.71
C ASN A 154 -1.03 -11.01 -20.90
N LEU A 155 0.21 -10.57 -21.17
CA LEU A 155 0.88 -9.49 -20.44
C LEU A 155 0.05 -8.20 -20.33
N ALA A 156 -0.71 -7.87 -21.38
CA ALA A 156 -1.54 -6.68 -21.41
C ALA A 156 -2.58 -6.63 -20.26
N MET A 157 -3.12 -7.77 -19.83
CA MET A 157 -4.04 -7.83 -18.68
C MET A 157 -3.31 -7.46 -17.38
N TYR A 158 -2.14 -8.07 -17.14
CA TYR A 158 -1.35 -7.81 -15.94
C TYR A 158 -0.88 -6.35 -15.89
N ASP A 159 -0.48 -5.77 -17.02
CA ASP A 159 -0.06 -4.37 -17.10
C ASP A 159 -1.22 -3.39 -16.87
N ALA A 160 -2.43 -3.71 -17.36
CA ALA A 160 -3.63 -2.94 -17.06
C ALA A 160 -3.94 -2.95 -15.56
N MET A 161 -3.90 -4.12 -14.91
CA MET A 161 -4.13 -4.22 -13.46
C MET A 161 -3.03 -3.55 -12.63
N LYS A 162 -1.75 -3.68 -13.02
CA LYS A 162 -0.65 -2.93 -12.41
C LYS A 162 -0.87 -1.42 -12.50
N ALA A 163 -1.36 -0.92 -13.64
CA ALA A 163 -1.67 0.51 -13.82
C ALA A 163 -2.81 0.96 -12.90
N ARG A 164 -3.87 0.14 -12.73
CA ARG A 164 -4.95 0.40 -11.77
C ARG A 164 -4.44 0.47 -10.34
N PHE A 165 -3.64 -0.51 -9.92
CA PHE A 165 -3.04 -0.51 -8.59
C PHE A 165 -2.11 0.68 -8.38
N ALA A 166 -1.30 1.05 -9.38
CA ALA A 166 -0.39 2.18 -9.31
C ALA A 166 -1.07 3.56 -9.21
N THR A 167 -2.33 3.66 -9.65
CA THR A 167 -3.08 4.93 -9.70
C THR A 167 -4.19 5.06 -8.66
N SER A 168 -4.56 3.97 -8.00
CA SER A 168 -5.61 3.94 -6.98
C SER A 168 -5.00 4.01 -5.57
N ASP A 169 -5.70 4.69 -4.65
CA ASP A 169 -5.30 4.81 -3.25
C ASP A 169 -5.76 3.56 -2.48
N ILE A 170 -5.08 2.44 -2.74
CA ILE A 170 -5.34 1.12 -2.13
C ILE A 170 -4.27 0.75 -1.10
N TYR A 171 -4.67 0.06 -0.03
CA TYR A 171 -3.74 -0.56 0.91
C TYR A 171 -3.27 -1.91 0.35
N CYS A 172 -1.96 -2.16 0.35
CA CYS A 172 -1.34 -3.34 -0.28
C CYS A 172 -0.54 -4.14 0.76
N PRO A 173 -1.19 -4.88 1.68
CA PRO A 173 -0.48 -5.64 2.71
C PRO A 173 0.39 -6.76 2.11
N THR A 174 1.41 -7.21 2.86
CA THR A 174 1.94 -8.56 2.66
C THR A 174 0.97 -9.57 3.27
N PRO A 175 1.02 -10.87 2.91
CA PRO A 175 0.17 -11.88 3.55
C PRO A 175 0.29 -11.88 5.09
N GLU A 176 1.50 -11.72 5.62
CA GLU A 176 1.73 -11.58 7.06
C GLU A 176 1.04 -10.35 7.66
N ASP A 177 1.18 -9.17 7.03
CA ASP A 177 0.56 -7.94 7.52
C ASP A 177 -0.97 -8.04 7.49
N LEU A 178 -1.54 -8.63 6.44
CA LEU A 178 -2.97 -8.88 6.32
C LEU A 178 -3.47 -9.84 7.42
N MET A 179 -2.82 -10.99 7.57
CA MET A 179 -3.16 -12.00 8.58
C MET A 179 -3.17 -11.38 9.99
N GLN A 180 -2.14 -10.62 10.36
CA GLN A 180 -2.05 -10.02 11.68
C GLN A 180 -3.09 -8.90 11.88
N LYS A 181 -3.41 -8.11 10.84
CA LYS A 181 -4.52 -7.14 10.91
C LYS A 181 -5.87 -7.82 11.14
N LEU A 182 -6.13 -8.93 10.45
CA LEU A 182 -7.36 -9.70 10.63
C LEU A 182 -7.45 -10.29 12.04
N ARG A 183 -6.34 -10.76 12.61
CA ARG A 183 -6.26 -11.19 14.02
C ARG A 183 -6.56 -10.05 14.99
N ILE A 184 -6.00 -8.85 14.77
CA ILE A 184 -6.35 -7.68 15.59
C ILE A 184 -7.86 -7.46 15.56
N LEU A 185 -8.45 -7.39 14.36
CA LEU A 185 -9.88 -7.11 14.17
C LEU A 185 -10.78 -8.12 14.90
N ALA A 186 -10.34 -9.38 14.99
CA ALA A 186 -11.07 -10.43 15.70
C ALA A 186 -10.97 -10.34 17.24
N GLN A 187 -9.93 -9.67 17.75
CA GLN A 187 -9.55 -9.73 19.17
C GLN A 187 -9.62 -8.38 19.91
N TRP A 188 -9.75 -7.26 19.19
CA TRP A 188 -9.83 -5.94 19.81
C TRP A 188 -11.20 -5.67 20.44
N ASP A 189 -11.20 -4.94 21.56
CA ASP A 189 -12.41 -4.37 22.13
C ASP A 189 -12.47 -2.88 21.77
N TYR A 190 -13.67 -2.34 21.51
CA TYR A 190 -13.82 -0.91 21.27
C TYR A 190 -15.09 -0.35 21.91
N ARG A 191 -15.04 0.94 22.27
CA ARG A 191 -16.21 1.75 22.64
C ARG A 191 -16.05 3.13 22.05
N TRP A 192 -17.15 3.79 21.73
CA TRP A 192 -17.11 5.16 21.24
C TRP A 192 -18.31 5.96 21.73
N GLU A 193 -18.13 7.27 21.79
CA GLU A 193 -19.17 8.25 22.07
C GLU A 193 -18.99 9.48 21.17
N SER A 194 -20.07 10.23 20.95
CA SER A 194 -20.02 11.46 20.16
C SER A 194 -21.01 12.49 20.67
N ASP A 195 -20.60 13.76 20.60
CA ASP A 195 -21.46 14.94 20.82
C ASP A 195 -21.90 15.62 19.51
N GLY A 196 -21.57 15.01 18.36
CA GLY A 196 -21.84 15.52 17.01
C GLY A 196 -20.64 16.20 16.34
N GLU A 197 -19.82 16.95 17.07
CA GLU A 197 -18.62 17.63 16.56
C GLU A 197 -17.32 16.94 16.99
N THR A 198 -17.39 16.12 18.04
CA THR A 198 -16.30 15.32 18.55
C THR A 198 -16.72 13.85 18.61
N VAL A 199 -15.79 12.97 18.26
CA VAL A 199 -15.90 11.52 18.47
C VAL A 199 -14.75 11.11 19.37
N GLU A 200 -15.09 10.43 20.47
CA GLU A 200 -14.13 9.80 21.37
C GLU A 200 -14.22 8.30 21.16
N LEU A 201 -13.13 7.68 20.72
CA LEU A 201 -13.02 6.25 20.48
C LEU A 201 -11.95 5.69 21.41
N LEU A 202 -12.28 4.62 22.13
CA LEU A 202 -11.31 3.80 22.82
C LEU A 202 -11.14 2.48 22.07
N LEU A 203 -9.91 2.16 21.68
CA LEU A 203 -9.50 0.85 21.19
C LEU A 203 -8.68 0.14 22.27
N ASN A 204 -9.06 -1.08 22.66
CA ASN A 204 -8.38 -1.85 23.69
C ASN A 204 -7.82 -3.17 23.15
N PHE A 205 -6.49 -3.30 23.20
CA PHE A 205 -5.74 -4.49 22.80
C PHE A 205 -5.27 -5.35 23.98
N GLY A 206 -5.80 -5.12 25.19
CA GLY A 206 -5.39 -5.83 26.39
C GLY A 206 -5.67 -7.34 26.35
N ARG A 207 -6.66 -7.75 25.55
CA ARG A 207 -7.06 -9.16 25.37
C ARG A 207 -6.43 -9.84 24.15
N CYS A 208 -5.64 -9.14 23.34
CA CYS A 208 -4.94 -9.75 22.23
C CYS A 208 -3.98 -10.84 22.72
N HIS A 209 -4.04 -12.03 22.11
CA HIS A 209 -3.28 -13.20 22.55
C HIS A 209 -1.77 -13.05 22.29
N LEU A 210 -1.38 -12.32 21.23
CA LEU A 210 0.01 -12.13 20.84
C LEU A 210 0.50 -10.73 21.27
N ASP A 211 1.63 -10.70 21.98
CA ASP A 211 2.25 -9.48 22.51
C ASP A 211 2.74 -8.49 21.43
N SER A 212 2.81 -8.89 20.16
CA SER A 212 3.21 -8.01 19.06
C SER A 212 2.04 -7.54 18.21
N LEU A 213 0.82 -8.03 18.49
CA LEU A 213 -0.31 -7.89 17.58
C LEU A 213 -0.70 -6.43 17.37
N PHE A 214 -0.72 -5.62 18.42
CA PHE A 214 -1.08 -4.19 18.37
C PHE A 214 -0.16 -3.35 17.45
N HIS A 215 1.06 -3.81 17.15
CA HIS A 215 1.92 -3.16 16.17
C HIS A 215 1.41 -3.29 14.73
N TYR A 216 0.50 -4.22 14.45
CA TYR A 216 -0.12 -4.35 13.13
C TYR A 216 -1.32 -3.40 12.94
N ALA A 217 -1.69 -2.61 13.96
CA ALA A 217 -2.68 -1.54 13.79
C ALA A 217 -2.20 -0.46 12.80
N GLY A 218 -0.88 -0.29 12.65
CA GLY A 218 -0.26 0.67 11.76
C GLY A 218 -0.76 0.57 10.31
N GLY A 219 -1.28 1.66 9.77
CA GLY A 219 -1.86 1.74 8.42
C GLY A 219 -3.32 1.26 8.32
N MET A 220 -3.93 0.73 9.39
CA MET A 220 -5.38 0.50 9.43
C MET A 220 -6.13 1.84 9.50
N GLY A 221 -7.38 1.84 9.03
CA GLY A 221 -8.23 3.02 9.01
C GLY A 221 -9.38 2.93 10.01
N VAL A 222 -9.64 4.00 10.76
CA VAL A 222 -10.93 4.22 11.44
C VAL A 222 -11.73 5.18 10.59
N ARG A 223 -12.81 4.70 9.99
CA ARG A 223 -13.63 5.46 9.04
C ARG A 223 -14.85 6.06 9.74
N MET A 224 -15.07 7.35 9.55
CA MET A 224 -16.26 8.06 10.02
C MET A 224 -17.36 7.92 8.97
N GLU A 225 -18.33 7.08 9.28
CA GLU A 225 -19.55 6.92 8.50
C GLU A 225 -20.72 7.68 9.15
N ASN A 226 -21.78 7.94 8.38
CA ASN A 226 -23.01 8.59 8.85
C ASN A 226 -22.88 10.05 9.33
N THR A 227 -21.85 10.77 8.88
CA THR A 227 -21.72 12.22 9.07
C THR A 227 -21.44 12.95 7.75
N ARG A 228 -21.89 14.21 7.67
CA ARG A 228 -21.53 15.13 6.57
C ARG A 228 -20.27 15.95 6.88
N LEU A 229 -19.80 15.89 8.12
CA LEU A 229 -18.62 16.62 8.57
C LEU A 229 -17.32 15.93 8.10
N PHE A 230 -16.25 16.70 8.11
CA PHE A 230 -14.89 16.32 7.75
C PHE A 230 -14.03 16.24 9.00
N ILE A 231 -13.07 15.30 9.03
CA ILE A 231 -12.06 15.26 10.10
C ILE A 231 -11.20 16.52 10.01
N ARG A 232 -11.20 17.29 11.11
CA ARG A 232 -10.43 18.52 11.26
C ARG A 232 -9.12 18.31 11.99
N GLU A 233 -9.16 17.50 13.05
CA GLU A 233 -8.03 17.24 13.94
C GLU A 233 -8.20 15.84 14.57
N VAL A 234 -7.08 15.17 14.84
CA VAL A 234 -7.07 13.89 15.54
C VAL A 234 -6.02 13.93 16.64
N GLN A 235 -6.36 13.38 17.80
CA GLN A 235 -5.42 13.09 18.88
C GLN A 235 -5.46 11.61 19.21
N ILE A 236 -4.29 11.00 19.42
CA ILE A 236 -4.15 9.63 19.91
C ILE A 236 -3.35 9.69 21.22
N ASN A 237 -3.91 9.13 22.29
CA ASN A 237 -3.33 9.14 23.64
C ASN A 237 -2.90 10.56 24.09
N GLY A 238 -3.74 11.54 23.80
CA GLY A 238 -3.51 12.96 24.13
C GLY A 238 -2.48 13.68 23.26
N ARG A 239 -1.94 13.04 22.21
CA ARG A 239 -0.95 13.63 21.29
C ARG A 239 -1.57 13.89 19.93
N ASN A 240 -1.22 15.03 19.31
CA ASN A 240 -1.65 15.36 17.96
C ASN A 240 -1.19 14.31 16.95
N HIS A 241 -2.11 13.91 16.08
CA HIS A 241 -1.90 12.86 15.08
C HIS A 241 -2.17 13.40 13.68
N ALA A 242 -1.13 13.51 12.86
CA ALA A 242 -1.18 14.14 11.54
C ALA A 242 -1.34 13.14 10.38
N ALA A 243 -2.05 12.02 10.62
CA ALA A 243 -2.39 11.06 9.56
C ALA A 243 -3.88 10.76 9.54
N TYR A 244 -4.58 11.50 8.69
CA TYR A 244 -6.01 11.34 8.43
C TYR A 244 -6.37 11.93 7.07
N SER A 245 -7.34 11.33 6.40
CA SER A 245 -8.07 11.96 5.31
C SER A 245 -9.31 12.65 5.84
N ASP A 246 -10.13 13.16 4.94
CA ASP A 246 -11.38 13.84 5.26
C ASP A 246 -12.37 12.99 6.08
N ARG A 247 -12.27 11.65 6.03
CA ARG A 247 -13.18 10.74 6.74
C ARG A 247 -12.50 9.52 7.37
N ILE A 248 -11.18 9.38 7.24
CA ILE A 248 -10.45 8.21 7.74
C ILE A 248 -9.30 8.68 8.60
N VAL A 249 -9.24 8.21 9.85
CA VAL A 249 -8.02 8.27 10.66
C VAL A 249 -7.12 7.11 10.26
N ILE A 250 -5.87 7.39 9.87
CA ILE A 250 -4.87 6.35 9.57
C ILE A 250 -4.10 6.05 10.85
N LEU A 251 -4.26 4.86 11.40
CA LEU A 251 -3.65 4.48 12.68
C LEU A 251 -2.14 4.30 12.57
N PRO A 252 -1.33 4.75 13.55
CA PRO A 252 0.06 4.31 13.71
C PRO A 252 0.10 2.92 14.38
N ASN A 253 1.29 2.44 14.74
CA ASN A 253 1.34 1.37 15.73
C ASN A 253 0.73 1.89 17.04
N LEU A 254 -0.11 1.08 17.65
CA LEU A 254 -0.76 1.40 18.92
C LEU A 254 -0.04 0.69 20.07
N GLU A 255 -0.48 0.93 21.30
CA GLU A 255 0.08 0.30 22.50
C GLU A 255 -0.77 -0.89 22.94
N ARG A 256 -0.19 -1.79 23.74
CA ARG A 256 -0.99 -2.81 24.43
C ARG A 256 -1.97 -2.13 25.40
N GLY A 257 -3.19 -2.64 25.48
CA GLY A 257 -4.22 -2.08 26.35
C GLY A 257 -4.97 -0.93 25.68
N GLU A 258 -5.32 0.09 26.45
CA GLU A 258 -6.23 1.17 26.07
C GLU A 258 -5.54 2.26 25.22
N ASN A 259 -6.13 2.57 24.06
CA ASN A 259 -5.70 3.63 23.16
C ASN A 259 -6.89 4.57 22.91
N HIS A 260 -6.74 5.81 23.37
CA HIS A 260 -7.77 6.85 23.27
C HIS A 260 -7.57 7.68 22.00
N ILE A 261 -8.59 7.74 21.16
CA ILE A 261 -8.59 8.47 19.90
C ILE A 261 -9.69 9.52 19.95
N ARG A 262 -9.31 10.79 20.00
CA ARG A 262 -10.21 11.94 19.92
C ARG A 262 -10.20 12.50 18.51
N ILE A 263 -11.36 12.64 17.90
CA ILE A 263 -11.53 13.12 16.53
C ILE A 263 -12.44 14.35 16.58
N ARG A 264 -11.94 15.50 16.11
CA ARG A 264 -12.77 16.70 15.92
C ARG A 264 -13.22 16.79 14.47
N LEU A 265 -14.49 17.09 14.29
CA LEU A 265 -15.17 17.18 13.00
C LEU A 265 -15.53 18.64 12.71
N SER A 266 -15.58 19.01 11.42
CA SER A 266 -16.04 20.34 10.98
C SER A 266 -16.78 20.28 9.65
N ASP A 267 -17.53 21.33 9.33
CA ASP A 267 -18.24 21.48 8.06
C ASP A 267 -17.32 21.61 6.83
N LYS A 268 -16.05 21.97 7.04
CA LYS A 268 -15.04 22.16 6.01
C LYS A 268 -13.86 21.18 6.16
N PRO A 269 -13.21 20.75 5.06
CA PRO A 269 -12.00 19.97 5.11
C PRO A 269 -10.87 20.62 5.92
N SER A 270 -9.98 19.80 6.49
CA SER A 270 -8.78 20.31 7.16
C SER A 270 -7.85 21.03 6.18
N THR A 271 -7.38 22.20 6.56
CA THR A 271 -6.39 22.99 5.82
C THR A 271 -4.97 22.75 6.33
N GLN A 272 -4.80 21.91 7.35
CA GLN A 272 -3.50 21.60 7.92
C GLN A 272 -2.78 20.53 7.08
N PRO A 273 -1.44 20.59 6.97
CA PRO A 273 -0.67 19.51 6.40
C PRO A 273 -0.93 18.19 7.12
N ARG A 274 -1.12 17.11 6.37
CA ARG A 274 -1.42 15.77 6.93
C ARG A 274 -1.14 14.66 5.93
N LEU A 275 -0.76 13.48 6.43
CA LEU A 275 -0.69 12.24 5.66
C LEU A 275 -2.14 11.79 5.38
N THR A 276 -2.56 11.79 4.11
CA THR A 276 -3.92 11.43 3.70
C THR A 276 -4.03 10.00 3.16
N TYR A 277 -2.91 9.37 2.82
CA TYR A 277 -2.87 8.03 2.26
C TYR A 277 -1.53 7.34 2.50
N VAL A 278 -1.55 6.04 2.76
CA VAL A 278 -0.40 5.16 2.74
C VAL A 278 -0.81 3.75 2.26
N SER A 279 0.03 3.11 1.45
CA SER A 279 -0.26 1.80 0.86
C SER A 279 0.30 0.62 1.67
N LYS A 280 1.02 0.87 2.77
CA LYS A 280 1.74 -0.11 3.60
C LYS A 280 1.68 0.30 5.07
N ARG A 281 2.11 -0.59 5.96
CA ARG A 281 2.11 -0.36 7.41
C ARG A 281 2.97 0.85 7.77
N ILE A 282 2.44 1.72 8.63
CA ILE A 282 3.19 2.81 9.26
C ILE A 282 3.42 2.52 10.73
N SER A 283 4.63 2.75 11.23
CA SER A 283 4.92 2.48 12.64
C SER A 283 4.69 3.69 13.54
N ARG A 284 4.96 4.90 13.05
CA ARG A 284 4.77 6.14 13.80
C ARG A 284 4.39 7.29 12.88
N VAL A 285 3.70 8.28 13.45
CA VAL A 285 3.50 9.62 12.87
C VAL A 285 3.66 10.62 14.00
N VAL A 286 4.55 11.59 13.84
CA VAL A 286 4.84 12.61 14.86
C VAL A 286 4.88 13.97 14.19
N GLN A 287 4.08 14.91 14.68
CA GLN A 287 4.13 16.30 14.27
C GLN A 287 5.16 17.07 15.11
N ARG A 288 6.11 17.74 14.46
CA ARG A 288 7.11 18.61 15.09
C ARG A 288 7.03 20.00 14.47
N GLY A 289 6.24 20.88 15.08
CA GLY A 289 5.90 22.17 14.48
C GLY A 289 5.17 21.97 13.15
N GLU A 290 5.73 22.48 12.07
CA GLU A 290 5.19 22.35 10.71
C GLU A 290 5.64 21.07 9.99
N GLN A 291 6.61 20.34 10.54
CA GLN A 291 7.10 19.10 9.97
C GLN A 291 6.29 17.90 10.46
N ILE A 292 6.17 16.89 9.61
CA ILE A 292 5.56 15.60 9.98
C ILE A 292 6.58 14.50 9.71
N GLU A 293 7.02 13.85 10.77
CA GLU A 293 7.86 12.66 10.70
C GLU A 293 6.97 11.41 10.65
N PHE A 294 7.21 10.51 9.72
CA PHE A 294 6.51 9.22 9.69
C PHE A 294 7.45 8.09 9.24
N SER A 295 7.12 6.87 9.63
CA SER A 295 7.91 5.69 9.31
C SER A 295 7.04 4.66 8.61
N VAL A 296 7.50 4.18 7.46
CA VAL A 296 6.84 3.13 6.67
C VAL A 296 7.65 1.84 6.77
N LEU A 297 6.94 0.72 6.93
CA LEU A 297 7.51 -0.62 7.00
C LEU A 297 7.08 -1.42 5.76
N THR A 298 8.04 -1.79 4.91
CA THR A 298 7.81 -2.50 3.66
C THR A 298 9.06 -3.19 3.13
N ARG A 299 8.87 -4.37 2.51
CA ARG A 299 9.87 -5.07 1.69
C ARG A 299 9.67 -4.85 0.19
N SER A 300 8.77 -3.95 -0.17
CA SER A 300 8.30 -3.66 -1.54
C SER A 300 7.93 -2.18 -1.65
N ARG A 301 7.48 -1.72 -2.82
CA ARG A 301 7.04 -0.34 -2.98
C ARG A 301 5.90 0.04 -2.02
N ALA A 302 6.12 1.06 -1.20
CA ALA A 302 5.09 1.77 -0.46
C ALA A 302 4.82 3.14 -1.08
N ARG A 303 3.56 3.44 -1.33
CA ARG A 303 3.09 4.76 -1.78
C ARG A 303 2.48 5.52 -0.61
N PHE A 304 2.59 6.84 -0.63
CA PHE A 304 1.98 7.72 0.35
C PHE A 304 1.59 9.05 -0.29
N ALA A 305 0.65 9.75 0.34
CA ALA A 305 0.25 11.08 -0.08
C ALA A 305 0.04 12.01 1.12
N PHE A 306 0.50 13.24 1.00
CA PHE A 306 0.25 14.33 1.95
C PHE A 306 -0.59 15.40 1.31
N TYR A 307 -1.57 15.91 2.04
CA TYR A 307 -2.14 17.22 1.74
C TYR A 307 -1.25 18.31 2.31
N SER A 308 -1.07 19.41 1.58
CA SER A 308 -0.46 20.64 2.06
C SER A 308 -1.08 21.85 1.36
N PRO A 309 -1.37 22.94 2.08
CA PRO A 309 -1.89 24.18 1.47
C PRO A 309 -0.80 24.95 0.70
N CYS A 310 0.48 24.65 0.93
CA CYS A 310 1.63 25.31 0.30
C CYS A 310 2.62 24.28 -0.27
N PRO A 311 3.53 24.70 -1.16
CA PRO A 311 4.62 23.85 -1.65
C PRO A 311 5.35 23.14 -0.52
N ALA A 312 5.62 21.86 -0.70
CA ALA A 312 6.27 21.02 0.30
C ALA A 312 7.14 19.95 -0.37
N VAL A 313 8.00 19.32 0.44
CA VAL A 313 8.82 18.18 0.04
C VAL A 313 8.75 17.08 1.08
N ILE A 314 9.10 15.86 0.67
CA ILE A 314 9.31 14.73 1.57
C ILE A 314 10.78 14.33 1.45
N ARG A 315 11.50 14.42 2.57
CA ARG A 315 12.87 13.94 2.69
C ARG A 315 12.88 12.42 2.86
N ASN A 316 13.92 11.80 2.32
CA ASN A 316 14.19 10.37 2.26
C ASN A 316 13.22 9.53 1.40
N ALA A 317 12.26 10.15 0.71
CA ALA A 317 11.42 9.45 -0.28
C ALA A 317 12.25 9.09 -1.52
N ASP A 318 12.08 7.90 -2.10
CA ASP A 318 12.81 7.47 -3.30
C ASP A 318 12.30 8.17 -4.57
N GLY A 319 11.07 8.67 -4.53
CA GLY A 319 10.57 9.65 -5.48
C GLY A 319 9.34 10.38 -4.96
N GLN A 320 9.11 11.59 -5.50
CA GLN A 320 7.97 12.43 -5.14
C GLN A 320 7.49 13.32 -6.29
N GLU A 321 6.20 13.66 -6.26
CA GLU A 321 5.52 14.54 -7.21
C GLU A 321 4.50 15.42 -6.49
N TRP A 322 4.63 16.73 -6.65
CA TRP A 322 3.80 17.75 -6.01
C TRP A 322 2.67 18.22 -6.94
N ASN A 323 1.45 18.21 -6.42
CA ASN A 323 0.30 18.96 -6.93
C ASN A 323 -0.03 18.73 -8.41
N ARG A 324 0.16 17.51 -8.92
CA ARG A 324 -0.08 17.15 -10.33
C ARG A 324 -1.50 17.50 -10.82
N LYS A 325 -2.50 17.42 -9.93
CA LYS A 325 -3.92 17.67 -10.25
C LYS A 325 -4.42 19.05 -9.78
N GLY A 326 -3.57 19.89 -9.18
CA GLY A 326 -4.03 21.13 -8.54
C GLY A 326 -4.79 20.91 -7.23
N ASP A 327 -4.63 19.75 -6.60
CA ASP A 327 -5.34 19.27 -5.40
C ASP A 327 -4.59 19.52 -4.08
N GLY A 328 -3.40 20.12 -4.11
CA GLY A 328 -2.54 20.32 -2.93
C GLY A 328 -1.92 19.02 -2.41
N ILE A 329 -1.88 17.97 -3.23
CA ILE A 329 -1.38 16.65 -2.81
C ILE A 329 0.08 16.42 -3.25
N LEU A 330 0.95 16.15 -2.28
CA LEU A 330 2.29 15.61 -2.48
C LEU A 330 2.25 14.09 -2.46
N ARG A 331 2.54 13.43 -3.58
CA ARG A 331 2.63 11.97 -3.67
C ARG A 331 4.08 11.55 -3.62
N GLY A 332 4.37 10.44 -2.97
CA GLY A 332 5.70 9.86 -2.98
C GLY A 332 5.70 8.36 -2.76
N PHE A 333 6.88 7.76 -2.88
CA PHE A 333 7.08 6.35 -2.61
C PHE A 333 8.44 6.06 -1.99
N VAL A 334 8.55 4.89 -1.36
CA VAL A 334 9.80 4.24 -0.95
C VAL A 334 9.75 2.76 -1.32
N ASP A 335 10.89 2.15 -1.61
CA ASP A 335 10.97 0.73 -1.96
C ASP A 335 11.45 -0.16 -0.78
N SER A 336 11.73 0.43 0.38
CA SER A 336 12.12 -0.25 1.61
C SER A 336 11.68 0.50 2.88
N ASP A 337 11.88 -0.12 4.04
CA ASP A 337 11.69 0.51 5.36
C ASP A 337 12.36 1.89 5.42
N ARG A 338 11.57 2.92 5.78
CA ARG A 338 12.08 4.29 5.76
C ARG A 338 11.43 5.19 6.81
N ALA A 339 12.27 6.01 7.43
CA ALA A 339 11.84 7.21 8.15
C ALA A 339 11.85 8.41 7.20
N LEU A 340 10.72 9.07 7.09
CA LEU A 340 10.41 10.13 6.14
C LEU A 340 10.03 11.40 6.90
N ILE A 341 10.37 12.55 6.30
CA ILE A 341 10.06 13.85 6.88
C ILE A 341 9.35 14.69 5.82
N PHE A 342 8.06 14.95 6.04
CA PHE A 342 7.34 15.97 5.29
C PHE A 342 7.73 17.35 5.83
N GLN A 343 8.08 18.26 4.92
CA GLN A 343 8.54 19.60 5.23
C GLN A 343 7.89 20.62 4.26
N PRO A 344 7.07 21.55 4.77
CA PRO A 344 6.61 22.71 4.01
C PRO A 344 7.79 23.60 3.58
N LEU A 345 7.69 24.16 2.38
CA LEU A 345 8.61 25.19 1.88
C LEU A 345 8.08 26.60 2.19
N GLY A 346 6.79 26.78 2.48
CA GLY A 346 6.23 28.03 2.99
C GLY A 346 6.09 29.19 1.98
N ASP A 347 6.84 29.20 0.88
CA ASP A 347 6.74 30.19 -0.19
C ASP A 347 6.60 29.55 -1.59
N GLU A 348 6.22 30.36 -2.58
CA GLU A 348 6.11 29.95 -3.99
C GLU A 348 7.33 30.35 -4.83
N GLU A 349 8.40 30.90 -4.22
CA GLU A 349 9.59 31.34 -4.95
C GLU A 349 10.31 30.15 -5.59
N PHE A 350 10.31 29.00 -4.91
CA PHE A 350 10.81 27.74 -5.42
C PHE A 350 9.85 26.61 -5.07
N VAL A 351 9.38 25.90 -6.10
CA VAL A 351 8.47 24.75 -5.96
C VAL A 351 9.09 23.54 -6.62
N LEU A 352 9.45 22.53 -5.82
CA LEU A 352 9.85 21.23 -6.33
C LEU A 352 8.61 20.46 -6.81
N LEU A 353 8.46 20.29 -8.13
CA LEU A 353 7.30 19.66 -8.75
C LEU A 353 7.46 18.14 -8.83
N ARG A 354 8.67 17.67 -9.12
CA ARG A 354 8.99 16.25 -9.20
C ARG A 354 10.45 16.02 -8.82
N CYS A 355 10.72 14.96 -8.07
CA CYS A 355 12.07 14.49 -7.79
C CYS A 355 12.07 12.97 -7.89
N GLY A 356 12.70 12.43 -8.94
CA GLY A 356 12.94 10.99 -9.12
C GLY A 356 14.20 10.47 -8.42
N PHE A 357 14.74 11.24 -7.47
CA PHE A 357 15.89 10.90 -6.64
C PHE A 357 15.47 10.87 -5.17
N THR A 358 16.26 10.21 -4.32
CA THR A 358 16.09 10.39 -2.88
C THR A 358 16.55 11.77 -2.44
N LEU A 359 15.61 12.61 -2.03
CA LEU A 359 15.90 13.90 -1.43
C LEU A 359 16.32 13.73 0.03
N LYS A 360 17.62 13.82 0.34
CA LYS A 360 18.13 13.75 1.71
C LYS A 360 17.91 15.06 2.46
N ASP A 361 18.12 16.18 1.79
CA ASP A 361 17.98 17.52 2.36
C ASP A 361 17.74 18.59 1.31
N ILE A 362 17.17 19.72 1.74
CA ILE A 362 16.99 20.92 0.93
C ILE A 362 17.34 22.17 1.74
N THR A 363 18.27 22.95 1.22
CA THR A 363 18.66 24.25 1.79
C THR A 363 18.33 25.34 0.79
N ARG A 364 17.69 26.41 1.29
CA ARG A 364 17.33 27.58 0.47
C ARG A 364 18.03 28.81 1.03
N ALA A 365 18.78 29.49 0.19
CA ALA A 365 19.45 30.74 0.49
C ALA A 365 19.00 31.81 -0.52
N ARG A 366 19.28 33.09 -0.23
CA ARG A 366 18.95 34.19 -1.13
C ARG A 366 19.71 34.01 -2.46
N GLY A 367 19.00 33.62 -3.51
CA GLY A 367 19.58 33.41 -4.85
C GLY A 367 20.17 32.01 -5.07
N ALA A 368 19.94 31.04 -4.18
CA ALA A 368 20.37 29.66 -4.41
C ALA A 368 19.46 28.63 -3.71
N VAL A 369 19.27 27.48 -4.37
CA VAL A 369 18.67 26.29 -3.77
C VAL A 369 19.66 25.14 -3.90
N CYS A 370 19.91 24.45 -2.80
CA CYS A 370 20.80 23.29 -2.74
C CYS A 370 20.00 22.06 -2.32
N LEU A 371 20.12 20.98 -3.10
CA LEU A 371 19.45 19.71 -2.85
C LEU A 371 20.51 18.63 -2.63
N GLN A 372 20.45 17.93 -1.49
CA GLN A 372 21.25 16.74 -1.26
C GLN A 372 20.46 15.54 -1.76
N LEU A 373 20.98 14.85 -2.78
CA LEU A 373 20.27 13.82 -3.52
C LEU A 373 21.05 12.51 -3.53
N ALA A 374 20.36 11.37 -3.46
CA ALA A 374 20.91 10.06 -3.78
C ALA A 374 20.26 9.50 -5.05
N VAL A 375 21.09 9.06 -5.98
CA VAL A 375 20.67 8.48 -7.27
C VAL A 375 20.55 6.98 -7.12
N HIS A 376 19.37 6.45 -7.45
CA HIS A 376 19.13 5.02 -7.64
C HIS A 376 19.23 4.68 -9.12
N ASP A 377 19.34 3.38 -9.47
CA ASP A 377 19.46 2.85 -10.85
C ASP A 377 18.19 3.04 -11.73
N SER A 378 17.55 4.21 -11.64
CA SER A 378 16.45 4.62 -12.50
C SER A 378 17.04 5.40 -13.68
N GLU A 379 17.10 4.75 -14.85
CA GLU A 379 17.48 5.38 -16.14
C GLU A 379 16.65 6.63 -16.50
N ASN A 380 15.50 6.83 -15.83
CA ASN A 380 14.57 7.92 -16.05
C ASN A 380 14.40 8.86 -14.83
N ALA A 381 15.41 8.95 -13.95
CA ALA A 381 15.35 9.90 -12.84
C ALA A 381 15.37 11.34 -13.37
N GLU A 382 14.27 12.08 -13.18
CA GLU A 382 14.15 13.48 -13.55
C GLU A 382 13.87 14.32 -12.29
N LEU A 383 14.39 15.54 -12.28
CA LEU A 383 14.00 16.59 -11.34
C LEU A 383 13.30 17.71 -12.10
N ALA A 384 12.13 18.12 -11.62
CA ALA A 384 11.36 19.21 -12.19
C ALA A 384 10.99 20.22 -11.10
N PHE A 385 11.17 21.50 -11.37
CA PHE A 385 10.82 22.57 -10.44
C PHE A 385 10.33 23.83 -11.16
N ARG A 386 9.67 24.71 -10.42
CA ARG A 386 9.29 26.05 -10.85
C ARG A 386 9.93 27.06 -9.90
N THR A 387 10.32 28.21 -10.46
CA THR A 387 10.78 29.34 -9.66
C THR A 387 10.35 30.65 -10.30
N SER A 388 10.13 31.68 -9.49
CA SER A 388 9.87 33.05 -9.95
C SER A 388 11.14 33.80 -10.35
N LYS A 389 12.32 33.28 -9.99
CA LYS A 389 13.63 33.86 -10.32
C LYS A 389 14.21 33.28 -11.59
N ARG A 390 15.11 34.02 -12.23
CA ARG A 390 15.80 33.50 -13.43
C ARG A 390 16.84 32.49 -13.00
N VAL A 391 16.80 31.28 -13.56
CA VAL A 391 17.87 30.29 -13.35
C VAL A 391 19.11 30.70 -14.12
N ARG A 392 20.22 30.85 -13.40
CA ARG A 392 21.53 31.19 -13.96
C ARG A 392 22.29 29.93 -14.32
N GLU A 393 22.30 28.95 -13.41
CA GLU A 393 23.05 27.71 -13.56
C GLU A 393 22.48 26.61 -12.66
N ILE A 394 22.63 25.36 -13.11
CA ILE A 394 22.37 24.16 -12.31
C ILE A 394 23.60 23.28 -12.37
N ARG A 395 24.09 22.80 -11.23
CA ARG A 395 25.28 21.93 -11.12
C ARG A 395 25.00 20.69 -10.28
N TRP A 396 25.71 19.61 -10.57
CA TRP A 396 25.89 18.44 -9.70
C TRP A 396 27.34 18.42 -9.22
N GLY A 397 27.58 18.73 -7.95
CA GLY A 397 28.93 19.05 -7.48
C GLY A 397 29.55 20.18 -8.31
N SER A 398 30.68 19.92 -8.96
CA SER A 398 31.35 20.87 -9.86
C SER A 398 30.86 20.83 -11.31
N ARG A 399 30.05 19.84 -11.70
CA ARG A 399 29.64 19.60 -13.09
C ARG A 399 28.37 20.39 -13.45
N PRO A 400 28.40 21.26 -14.46
CA PRO A 400 27.18 21.89 -14.98
C PRO A 400 26.22 20.85 -15.56
N LEU A 401 24.92 21.01 -15.27
CA LEU A 401 23.86 20.17 -15.81
C LEU A 401 23.08 20.91 -16.89
N GLN A 402 22.73 20.17 -17.94
CA GLN A 402 21.80 20.64 -18.95
C GLN A 402 20.37 20.56 -18.41
N TRP A 403 19.57 21.58 -18.74
CA TRP A 403 18.17 21.65 -18.33
C TRP A 403 17.33 22.24 -19.46
N ARG A 404 16.02 21.98 -19.42
CA ARG A 404 15.07 22.43 -20.44
C ARG A 404 13.80 22.96 -19.79
N MET A 405 13.12 23.87 -20.48
CA MET A 405 11.77 24.29 -20.11
C MET A 405 10.74 23.31 -20.66
N ARG A 406 9.80 22.87 -19.82
CA ARG A 406 8.64 22.05 -20.22
C ARG A 406 7.41 22.50 -19.45
N GLY A 407 6.39 23.01 -20.15
CA GLY A 407 5.12 23.43 -19.54
C GLY A 407 5.29 24.43 -18.40
N GLY A 408 6.20 25.41 -18.52
CA GLY A 408 6.45 26.40 -17.47
C GLY A 408 7.32 25.92 -16.29
N SER A 409 7.85 24.70 -16.36
CA SER A 409 8.78 24.14 -15.38
C SER A 409 10.18 23.93 -15.97
N ILE A 410 11.19 23.93 -15.11
CA ILE A 410 12.57 23.58 -15.46
C ILE A 410 12.76 22.11 -15.14
N VAL A 411 13.24 21.35 -16.12
CA VAL A 411 13.48 19.90 -16.02
C VAL A 411 14.96 19.61 -16.20
N VAL A 412 15.52 18.87 -15.25
CA VAL A 412 16.90 18.39 -15.21
C VAL A 412 16.88 16.86 -15.33
N SER A 413 17.61 16.34 -16.32
CA SER A 413 17.79 14.89 -16.48
C SER A 413 18.84 14.36 -15.52
N GLY A 414 18.55 13.24 -14.86
CA GLY A 414 19.49 12.49 -14.05
C GLY A 414 20.37 11.52 -14.82
N ALA A 415 20.24 11.44 -16.14
CA ALA A 415 20.99 10.50 -16.97
C ALA A 415 22.51 10.67 -16.74
N GLY A 416 23.16 9.59 -16.31
CA GLY A 416 24.59 9.54 -16.04
C GLY A 416 25.04 10.12 -14.69
N LEU A 417 24.11 10.51 -13.81
CA LEU A 417 24.41 10.77 -12.40
C LEU A 417 24.48 9.45 -11.64
N LYS A 418 25.35 9.36 -10.62
CA LYS A 418 25.52 8.17 -9.78
C LYS A 418 25.86 8.57 -8.35
N GLY A 419 25.45 7.73 -7.40
CA GLY A 419 25.77 7.89 -5.99
C GLY A 419 25.02 9.04 -5.32
N GLU A 420 25.57 9.51 -4.21
CA GLU A 420 25.07 10.68 -3.49
C GLU A 420 25.80 11.94 -3.96
N GLY A 421 25.09 13.06 -4.02
CA GLY A 421 25.68 14.33 -4.40
C GLY A 421 24.77 15.54 -4.20
N GLU A 422 25.39 16.70 -4.31
CA GLU A 422 24.73 17.99 -4.17
C GLU A 422 24.32 18.53 -5.55
N MET A 423 23.04 18.87 -5.70
CA MET A 423 22.54 19.65 -6.82
C MET A 423 22.35 21.11 -6.39
N ALA A 424 23.16 22.01 -6.94
CA ALA A 424 23.10 23.45 -6.68
C ALA A 424 22.39 24.18 -7.83
N ILE A 425 21.36 24.95 -7.51
CA ILE A 425 20.55 25.76 -8.43
C ILE A 425 20.79 27.23 -8.08
N GLN A 426 21.43 27.98 -8.97
CA GLN A 426 21.69 29.41 -8.80
C GLN A 426 20.57 30.24 -9.44
N LEU A 427 20.02 31.17 -8.67
CA LEU A 427 18.87 32.00 -9.01
C LEU A 427 19.25 33.49 -8.99
N GLN A 428 18.75 34.26 -9.96
CA GLN A 428 18.95 35.70 -10.08
C GLN A 428 17.64 36.48 -9.94
#